data_AF-A0A2R8B093-F1
#
_entry.id   AF-A0A2R8B093-F1
#
_cell.length_a   1.000
_cell.length_b   1.000
_cell.length_c   1.000
_cell.angle_alpha   90.00
_cell.angle_beta   90.00
_cell.angle_gamma   90.00
#
_symmetry.space_group_name_H-M   'P 1'
#
loop_
_entity.id
_entity.type
_entity.pdbx_description
1 polymer ?
#
loop_
_entity_poly.entity_id
_entity_poly.type
_entity_poly.pdbx_seq_one_letter_code
_entity_poly.pdbx_strand_id
1 'polypeptide(L)' 'MKAMLTGFAALIVIGVGAWYGLSQAGFSSQQVYSGANVRLD' A
#
# COMPACT_ATOMS: atom_id res chain seq x y z
N MET A 1 -13.90 -20.48 12.39
CA MET A 1 -13.76 -20.26 10.93
C MET A 1 -14.36 -18.94 10.44
N LYS A 2 -15.62 -18.60 10.74
CA LYS A 2 -16.25 -17.34 10.29
C LYS A 2 -15.47 -16.09 10.70
N ALA A 3 -14.95 -16.05 11.92
CA ALA A 3 -14.11 -14.96 12.42
C ALA A 3 -12.79 -14.77 11.64
N MET A 4 -12.19 -15.86 11.14
CA MET A 4 -11.02 -15.77 10.27
C MET A 4 -11.41 -15.20 8.91
N LEU A 5 -12.49 -15.70 8.30
CA LEU A 5 -12.97 -15.21 7.00
C LEU A 5 -13.34 -13.72 7.04
N THR A 6 -13.96 -13.25 8.13
CA THR A 6 -14.25 -11.82 8.32
C THR A 6 -12.98 -10.99 8.47
N GLY A 7 -11.95 -11.52 9.15
CA GLY A 7 -10.65 -10.86 9.26
C GLY A 7 -9.95 -10.72 7.90
N PHE A 8 -9.94 -11.78 7.10
CA PHE A 8 -9.38 -11.73 5.74
C PHE A 8 -10.15 -10.77 4.84
N ALA A 9 -11.48 -10.80 4.89
CA ALA A 9 -12.32 -9.85 4.14
C ALA A 9 -12.02 -8.40 4.53
N ALA A 10 -11.89 -8.11 5.83
CA ALA A 10 -11.54 -6.78 6.32
C ALA A 10 -10.16 -6.33 5.83
N LEU A 11 -9.15 -7.22 5.86
CA LEU A 11 -7.81 -6.92 5.35
C LEU A 11 -7.80 -6.58 3.87
N ILE A 12 -8.56 -7.33 3.05
CA ILE A 12 -8.69 -7.06 1.60
C ILE A 12 -9.30 -5.67 1.37
N VAL A 13 -10.41 -5.36 2.06
CA VAL A 13 -11.10 -4.07 1.91
C VAL A 13 -10.19 -2.90 2.30
N ILE A 14 -9.49 -3.02 3.43
CA ILE A 14 -8.55 -1.99 3.91
C ILE A 14 -7.38 -1.85 2.94
N GLY A 15 -6.78 -2.97 2.49
CA GLY A 15 -5.64 -2.95 1.58
C GLY A 15 -5.95 -2.30 0.23
N VAL A 16 -7.06 -2.70 -0.40
CA VAL A 16 -7.49 -2.14 -1.69
C VAL A 16 -7.91 -0.68 -1.53
N GLY A 17 -8.67 -0.35 -0.48
CA GLY A 17 -9.09 1.01 -0.19
C GLY A 17 -7.91 1.95 0.08
N ALA A 18 -6.89 1.47 0.79
CA ALA A 18 -5.66 2.22 1.01
C ALA A 18 -4.86 2.41 -0.28
N TRP A 19 -4.68 1.36 -1.09
CA TRP A 19 -3.95 1.45 -2.35
C TRP A 19 -4.59 2.47 -3.30
N TYR A 20 -5.91 2.37 -3.52
CA TYR A 20 -6.63 3.30 -4.38
C TYR A 20 -6.74 4.71 -3.76
N GLY A 21 -7.08 4.79 -2.47
CA GLY A 21 -7.29 6.05 -1.76
C GLY A 21 -6.01 6.88 -1.62
N LEU A 22 -4.89 6.26 -1.23
CA LEU A 22 -3.59 6.96 -1.18
C LEU A 22 -3.13 7.35 -2.58
N SER A 23 -3.30 6.48 -3.58
CA SER A 23 -2.93 6.79 -4.97
C SER A 23 -3.70 8.01 -5.50
N GLN A 24 -5.01 8.09 -5.25
CA GLN A 24 -5.84 9.25 -5.62
C GLN A 24 -5.51 10.51 -4.81
N ALA A 25 -5.13 10.36 -3.54
CA ALA A 25 -4.69 11.47 -2.70
C ALA A 25 -3.26 11.95 -3.00
N GLY A 26 -2.60 11.40 -4.03
CA GLY A 26 -1.26 11.81 -4.45
C GLY A 26 -0.14 11.25 -3.59
N PHE A 27 -0.43 10.35 -2.65
CA PHE A 27 0.57 9.61 -1.89
C PHE A 27 1.06 8.43 -2.72
N SER A 28 2.24 8.55 -3.33
CA SER A 28 2.94 7.41 -3.93
C SER A 28 4.27 7.17 -3.23
N SER A 29 4.41 6.01 -2.59
CA SER A 29 5.69 5.51 -2.07
C SER A 29 6.66 5.10 -3.20
N GLN A 30 6.14 4.88 -4.42
CA GLN A 30 6.95 4.61 -5.62
C GLN A 30 7.78 5.81 -6.08
N GLN A 31 7.44 7.03 -5.67
CA GLN A 31 8.20 8.24 -6.01
C GLN A 31 9.41 8.47 -5.09
N VAL A 32 9.57 7.65 -4.04
CA VAL A 32 10.79 7.66 -3.22
C VAL A 32 11.86 6.84 -3.94
N TYR A 33 12.43 7.42 -4.99
CA TYR A 33 13.69 6.93 -5.54
C TYR A 33 14.81 7.22 -4.53
N SER A 34 15.75 6.29 -4.40
CA SER A 34 17.00 6.56 -3.69
C SER A 34 17.61 7.83 -4.28
N GLY A 35 17.87 8.85 -3.45
CA GLY A 35 18.37 10.14 -3.92
C GLY A 35 19.69 10.00 -4.69
N ALA A 36 20.06 11.01 -5.47
CA ALA A 36 21.21 10.98 -6.39
C ALA A 36 22.56 10.51 -5.80
N ASN A 37 22.69 10.49 -4.46
CA ASN A 37 23.88 10.00 -3.75
C ASN A 37 23.87 8.49 -3.45
N VAL A 38 22.78 7.77 -3.70
CA VAL A 38 22.70 6.32 -3.46
C VAL A 38 23.07 5.60 -4.75
N ARG A 39 24.37 5.36 -4.92
CA ARG A 39 24.90 4.52 -6.00
C ARG A 39 24.58 3.06 -5.66
N LEU A 40 23.75 2.41 -6.47
CA LEU A 40 23.45 0.97 -6.39
C LEU A 40 24.09 0.19 -7.55
N ASP A 41 25.23 0.69 -8.03
CA ASP A 41 26.15 -0.07 -8.88
C ASP A 41 27.13 -0.85 -7.99
#